data_AF-A0A127SZ69-F1
#
_entry.id   AF-A0A127SZ69-F1
#
_cell.length_a   1.000
_cell.length_b   1.000
_cell.length_c   1.000
_cell.angle_alpha   90.00
_cell.angle_beta   90.00
_cell.angle_gamma   90.00
#
_symmetry.space_group_name_H-M   'P 1'
#
loop_
_entity.id
_entity.type
_entity.pdbx_description
1 polymer ?
#
loop_
_entity_poly.entity_id
_entity_poly.type
_entity_poly.pdbx_seq_one_letter_code
_entity_poly.pdbx_strand_id
1 'polypeptide(L)'
;MTSAEIYGIINGTGGASMAVKISGMMGTGSMGHNNRKFITENVDPARTEQNITLCRENLKQVYHELFDEALAEYNAKKTKTRDKIPDYYRHIEKSKQERLFHEVIFQIGNKDNCGCETPEGERAAAALKEFAEAFQERNPHLRVFNSVIHMDEATPHIHIDFVPVATEQKRGLAKRVS
;
A
#
# COMPACT_ATOMS: atom_id res chain seq x y z
N MET A 1 6.16 18.50 -18.43
CA MET A 1 4.73 18.13 -18.30
C MET A 1 4.63 17.18 -17.13
N THR A 2 3.78 17.48 -16.15
CA THR A 2 3.51 16.60 -15.02
C THR A 2 2.60 15.45 -15.46
N SER A 3 2.62 14.31 -14.76
CA SER A 3 1.72 13.18 -15.07
C SER A 3 0.25 13.62 -15.12
N ALA A 4 -0.16 14.56 -14.27
CA ALA A 4 -1.51 15.13 -14.27
C ALA A 4 -1.89 15.88 -15.56
N GLU A 5 -0.94 16.51 -16.25
CA GLU A 5 -1.18 17.16 -17.56
C GLU A 5 -1.26 16.11 -18.68
N ILE A 6 -0.47 15.02 -18.59
CA ILE A 6 -0.48 13.91 -19.55
C ILE A 6 -1.84 13.17 -19.52
N TYR A 7 -2.44 13.02 -18.33
CA TYR A 7 -3.77 12.40 -18.17
C TYR A 7 -4.96 13.37 -18.38
N GLY A 8 -4.72 14.62 -18.79
CA GLY A 8 -5.79 15.61 -18.99
C GLY A 8 -6.57 15.95 -17.70
N ILE A 9 -5.99 15.71 -16.53
CA ILE A 9 -6.59 16.03 -15.22
C ILE A 9 -6.61 17.56 -15.00
N ILE A 10 -5.69 18.27 -15.66
CA ILE A 10 -5.58 19.73 -15.61
C ILE A 10 -5.53 20.25 -17.06
N ASN A 11 -6.69 20.39 -17.70
CA ASN A 11 -6.74 21.04 -19.02
C ASN A 11 -6.73 22.56 -18.84
N GLY A 12 -5.60 23.18 -19.18
CA GLY A 12 -5.53 24.62 -19.42
C GLY A 12 -6.18 24.96 -20.75
N THR A 13 -7.45 25.38 -20.74
CA THR A 13 -8.06 26.31 -21.72
C THR A 13 -9.53 26.60 -21.37
N GLY A 14 -9.84 27.86 -21.09
CA GLY A 14 -11.07 28.57 -21.55
C GLY A 14 -12.48 28.15 -21.10
N GLY A 15 -12.67 27.05 -20.37
CA GLY A 15 -13.93 26.67 -19.71
C GLY A 15 -13.62 26.27 -18.27
N ALA A 16 -14.53 26.49 -17.33
CA ALA A 16 -14.29 26.21 -15.91
C ALA A 16 -13.65 24.82 -15.72
N SER A 17 -12.34 24.77 -15.45
CA SER A 17 -11.70 23.49 -15.14
C SER A 17 -12.25 23.06 -13.80
N MET A 18 -12.99 21.94 -13.80
CA MET A 18 -13.46 21.35 -12.56
C MET A 18 -12.22 20.92 -11.79
N ALA A 19 -11.90 21.63 -10.72
CA ALA A 19 -10.74 21.33 -9.90
C ALA A 19 -10.86 19.90 -9.34
N VAL A 20 -10.03 18.98 -9.84
CA VAL A 20 -9.96 17.61 -9.34
C VAL A 20 -8.97 17.57 -8.16
N LYS A 21 -9.39 16.98 -7.04
CA LYS A 21 -8.56 16.85 -5.84
C LYS A 21 -7.88 15.49 -5.81
N ILE A 22 -6.66 15.46 -5.28
CA ILE A 22 -5.99 14.22 -4.89
C ILE A 22 -6.10 14.12 -3.37
N SER A 23 -6.48 12.95 -2.87
CA SER A 23 -6.49 12.66 -1.43
C SER A 23 -5.61 11.47 -1.12
N GLY A 24 -4.94 11.53 0.02
CA GLY A 24 -4.12 10.46 0.57
C GLY A 24 -4.42 10.31 2.05
N MET A 25 -4.63 9.08 2.52
CA MET A 25 -4.91 8.79 3.93
C MET A 25 -4.25 7.49 4.38
N MET A 26 -4.01 7.39 5.69
CA MET A 26 -3.62 6.12 6.31
C MET A 26 -4.85 5.23 6.42
N GLY A 27 -4.76 4.03 5.87
CA GLY A 27 -5.80 3.03 5.98
C GLY A 27 -5.72 2.22 7.28
N THR A 28 -6.74 1.40 7.53
CA THR A 28 -6.77 0.53 8.71
C THR A 28 -5.94 -0.73 8.51
N GLY A 29 -5.56 -1.07 7.28
CA GLY A 29 -4.73 -2.22 6.92
C GLY A 29 -5.54 -3.51 6.85
N SER A 30 -6.55 -3.57 5.98
CA SER A 30 -7.42 -4.74 5.83
C SER A 30 -7.13 -5.51 4.54
N MET A 31 -6.18 -6.45 4.59
CA MET A 31 -5.87 -7.31 3.44
C MET A 31 -7.09 -8.10 2.93
N GLY A 32 -8.05 -8.42 3.80
CA GLY A 32 -9.26 -9.12 3.39
C GLY A 32 -10.19 -8.25 2.54
N HIS A 33 -10.34 -6.97 2.91
CA HIS A 33 -11.08 -5.99 2.13
C HIS A 33 -10.38 -5.72 0.78
N ASN A 34 -9.08 -5.43 0.82
CA ASN A 34 -8.28 -5.04 -0.36
C ASN A 34 -8.23 -6.14 -1.42
N ASN A 35 -8.33 -7.39 -0.98
CA ASN A 35 -8.26 -8.56 -1.86
C ASN A 35 -9.62 -9.24 -2.06
N ARG A 36 -10.71 -8.56 -1.70
CA ARG A 36 -12.10 -9.04 -1.81
C ARG A 36 -12.32 -10.45 -1.26
N LYS A 37 -11.69 -10.77 -0.11
CA LYS A 37 -11.98 -12.01 0.66
C LYS A 37 -13.37 -11.97 1.29
N PHE A 38 -13.93 -10.78 1.43
CA PHE A 38 -15.32 -10.52 1.78
C PHE A 38 -15.76 -9.25 1.04
N ILE A 39 -17.07 -9.06 0.95
CA ILE A 39 -17.71 -7.94 0.26
C ILE A 39 -18.41 -7.06 1.30
N THR A 40 -18.22 -5.76 1.22
CA THR A 40 -18.90 -4.74 2.04
C THR A 40 -20.02 -4.07 1.24
N GLU A 41 -20.92 -3.35 1.92
CA GLU A 41 -22.12 -2.76 1.30
C GLU A 41 -21.83 -1.78 0.14
N ASN A 42 -20.70 -1.10 0.19
CA ASN A 42 -20.23 -0.14 -0.81
C ASN A 42 -19.57 -0.78 -2.05
N VAL A 43 -19.39 -2.10 -2.07
CA VAL A 43 -18.75 -2.84 -3.17
C VAL A 43 -19.83 -3.41 -4.07
N ASP A 44 -19.71 -3.16 -5.38
CA ASP A 44 -20.48 -3.82 -6.42
C ASP A 44 -19.80 -5.15 -6.81
N PRO A 45 -20.37 -6.32 -6.43
CA PRO A 45 -19.74 -7.61 -6.68
C PRO A 45 -19.52 -7.89 -8.17
N ALA A 46 -20.40 -7.37 -9.03
CA ALA A 46 -20.33 -7.57 -10.47
C ALA A 46 -19.12 -6.86 -11.10
N ARG A 47 -18.51 -5.91 -10.39
CA ARG A 47 -17.36 -5.13 -10.89
C ARG A 47 -16.03 -5.51 -10.25
N THR A 48 -16.00 -6.44 -9.30
CA THR A 48 -14.75 -6.86 -8.62
C THR A 48 -13.66 -7.35 -9.57
N GLU A 49 -14.04 -7.92 -10.71
CA GLU A 49 -13.14 -8.35 -11.78
C GLU A 49 -12.46 -7.18 -12.52
N GLN A 50 -12.97 -5.96 -12.36
CA GLN A 50 -12.38 -4.73 -12.89
C GLN A 50 -11.27 -4.17 -11.98
N ASN A 51 -11.12 -4.70 -10.76
CA ASN A 51 -10.04 -4.30 -9.86
C ASN A 51 -8.68 -4.69 -10.42
N ILE A 52 -7.69 -3.82 -10.22
CA ILE A 52 -6.34 -4.02 -10.76
C ILE A 52 -5.41 -4.39 -9.61
N THR A 53 -4.94 -5.63 -9.58
CA THR A 53 -3.91 -6.08 -8.64
C THR A 53 -2.53 -5.87 -9.25
N LEU A 54 -1.74 -4.97 -8.67
CA LEU A 54 -0.36 -4.69 -9.11
C LEU A 54 0.66 -5.54 -8.35
N CYS A 55 0.41 -5.78 -7.06
CA CYS A 55 1.25 -6.63 -6.22
C CYS A 55 0.38 -7.34 -5.19
N ARG A 56 0.71 -8.61 -4.90
CA ARG A 56 0.05 -9.40 -3.85
C ARG A 56 0.94 -10.55 -3.40
N GLU A 57 1.75 -10.29 -2.38
CA GLU A 57 2.71 -11.22 -1.81
C GLU A 57 2.24 -11.74 -0.44
N ASN A 58 2.81 -12.87 -0.01
CA ASN A 58 2.56 -13.39 1.32
C ASN A 58 3.37 -12.60 2.36
N LEU A 59 2.70 -11.87 3.24
CA LEU A 59 3.36 -11.03 4.24
C LEU A 59 4.35 -11.80 5.14
N LYS A 60 4.06 -13.05 5.51
CA LYS A 60 5.00 -13.83 6.33
C LYS A 60 6.28 -14.13 5.57
N GLN A 61 6.15 -14.47 4.28
CA GLN A 61 7.30 -14.71 3.41
C GLN A 61 8.14 -13.42 3.25
N VAL A 62 7.49 -12.27 3.06
CA VAL A 62 8.16 -10.96 3.01
C VAL A 62 8.95 -10.69 4.30
N TYR A 63 8.42 -11.06 5.47
CA TYR A 63 9.15 -10.94 6.73
C TYR A 63 10.42 -11.79 6.78
N HIS A 64 10.35 -13.04 6.30
CA HIS A 64 11.51 -13.92 6.21
C HIS A 64 12.59 -13.33 5.31
N GLU A 65 12.21 -12.87 4.12
CA GLU A 65 13.13 -12.23 3.16
C GLU A 65 13.74 -10.94 3.70
N LEU A 66 12.98 -10.15 4.46
CA LEU A 66 13.45 -8.88 4.97
C LEU A 66 14.37 -9.04 6.19
N PHE A 67 14.08 -9.97 7.10
CA PHE A 67 14.60 -9.90 8.47
C PHE A 67 15.35 -11.13 8.96
N ASP A 68 15.28 -12.29 8.30
CA ASP A 68 15.85 -13.53 8.85
C ASP A 68 17.37 -13.44 9.02
N GLU A 69 18.09 -12.83 8.08
CA GLU A 69 19.54 -12.62 8.19
C GLU A 69 19.88 -11.76 9.42
N ALA A 70 19.25 -10.59 9.56
CA ALA A 70 19.47 -9.70 10.70
C ALA A 70 19.03 -10.32 12.03
N LEU A 71 17.98 -11.15 12.02
CA LEU A 71 17.51 -11.91 13.18
C LEU A 71 18.52 -12.97 13.60
N ALA A 72 19.09 -13.71 12.65
CA ALA A 72 20.10 -14.73 12.90
C ALA A 72 21.36 -14.10 13.54
N GLU A 73 21.85 -13.00 12.98
CA GLU A 73 22.97 -12.25 13.55
C GLU A 73 22.68 -11.72 14.96
N TYR A 74 21.47 -11.18 15.18
CA TYR A 74 21.05 -10.70 16.49
C TYR A 74 21.05 -11.84 17.51
N ASN A 75 20.45 -12.98 17.18
CA ASN A 75 20.33 -14.13 18.06
C ASN A 75 21.67 -14.81 18.33
N ALA A 76 22.60 -14.82 17.38
CA ALA A 76 23.96 -15.36 17.56
C ALA A 76 24.73 -14.62 18.66
N LYS A 77 24.45 -13.32 18.85
CA LYS A 77 25.06 -12.48 19.90
C LYS A 77 24.45 -12.71 21.28
N LYS A 78 23.41 -13.53 21.43
CA LYS A 78 22.70 -13.79 22.69
C LYS A 78 23.13 -15.09 23.35
N THR A 79 23.51 -15.00 24.62
CA THR A 79 23.89 -16.16 25.44
C THR A 79 22.68 -16.89 26.01
N LYS A 80 21.67 -16.17 26.48
CA LYS A 80 20.46 -16.76 27.10
C LYS A 80 19.35 -16.94 26.09
N THR A 81 18.72 -18.12 26.08
CA THR A 81 17.61 -18.45 25.17
C THR A 81 16.44 -17.47 25.28
N ARG A 82 16.13 -16.98 26.49
CA ARG A 82 15.04 -16.02 26.71
C ARG A 82 15.27 -14.65 26.05
N ASP A 83 16.52 -14.32 25.71
CA ASP A 83 16.89 -13.04 25.09
C ASP A 83 16.91 -13.15 23.54
N LYS A 84 16.70 -14.37 23.00
CA LYS A 84 16.58 -14.62 21.56
C LYS A 84 15.14 -14.42 21.09
N ILE A 85 14.99 -13.95 19.86
CA ILE A 85 13.69 -13.84 19.20
C ILE A 85 13.55 -15.04 18.25
N PRO A 86 12.66 -16.00 18.51
CA PRO A 86 12.57 -17.21 17.70
C PRO A 86 11.92 -16.97 16.33
N ASP A 87 10.97 -16.03 16.26
CA ASP A 87 10.20 -15.69 15.06
C ASP A 87 9.89 -14.20 15.12
N TYR A 88 10.44 -13.43 14.18
CA TYR A 88 10.31 -11.98 14.18
C TYR A 88 8.93 -11.52 13.71
N TYR A 89 8.27 -12.23 12.79
CA TYR A 89 6.89 -11.94 12.42
C TYR A 89 5.97 -12.07 13.64
N ARG A 90 6.06 -13.17 14.38
CA ARG A 90 5.27 -13.38 15.62
C ARG A 90 5.64 -12.41 16.73
N HIS A 91 6.88 -11.94 16.75
CA HIS A 91 7.32 -10.90 17.68
C HIS A 91 6.59 -9.58 17.40
N ILE A 92 6.55 -9.15 16.14
CA ILE A 92 5.86 -7.91 15.73
C ILE A 92 4.34 -8.06 15.82
N GLU A 93 3.77 -9.21 15.48
CA GLU A 93 2.34 -9.50 15.63
C GLU A 93 1.84 -9.30 17.07
N LYS A 94 2.71 -9.54 18.06
CA LYS A 94 2.41 -9.37 19.49
C LYS A 94 2.86 -8.01 20.05
N SER A 95 3.50 -7.18 19.23
CA SER A 95 3.97 -5.88 19.66
C SER A 95 2.79 -4.94 19.92
N LYS A 96 2.97 -4.05 20.90
CA LYS A 96 2.05 -2.93 21.16
C LYS A 96 2.51 -1.63 20.49
N GLN A 97 3.73 -1.62 19.95
CA GLN A 97 4.37 -0.43 19.38
C GLN A 97 4.35 -0.50 17.86
N GLU A 98 4.91 -1.57 17.30
CA GLU A 98 4.96 -1.78 15.86
C GLU A 98 3.73 -2.53 15.34
N ARG A 99 3.35 -2.26 14.08
CA ARG A 99 2.34 -3.02 13.33
C ARG A 99 3.05 -3.90 12.31
N LEU A 100 2.41 -5.01 11.93
CA LEU A 100 2.96 -5.90 10.91
C LEU A 100 3.15 -5.19 9.56
N PHE A 101 2.27 -4.25 9.24
CA PHE A 101 2.34 -3.41 8.05
C PHE A 101 1.48 -2.16 8.24
N HIS A 102 1.62 -1.23 7.31
CA HIS A 102 0.80 -0.03 7.19
C HIS A 102 0.17 0.03 5.81
N GLU A 103 -0.92 0.78 5.71
CA GLU A 103 -1.68 0.98 4.48
C GLU A 103 -1.78 2.48 4.20
N VAL A 104 -1.55 2.87 2.95
CA VAL A 104 -1.94 4.17 2.42
C VAL A 104 -2.97 3.99 1.33
N ILE A 105 -3.96 4.88 1.30
CA ILE A 105 -5.01 4.90 0.30
C ILE A 105 -4.91 6.23 -0.46
N PHE A 106 -4.86 6.16 -1.79
CA PHE A 106 -4.91 7.34 -2.64
C PHE A 106 -6.12 7.30 -3.57
N GLN A 107 -6.76 8.46 -3.72
CA GLN A 107 -7.90 8.65 -4.61
C GLN A 107 -7.74 9.97 -5.37
N ILE A 108 -8.14 9.97 -6.65
CA ILE A 108 -8.25 11.16 -7.48
C ILE A 108 -9.73 11.43 -7.75
N GLY A 109 -10.18 12.63 -7.42
CA GLY A 109 -11.57 13.04 -7.58
C GLY A 109 -12.52 12.41 -6.55
N ASN A 110 -13.80 12.36 -6.92
CA ASN A 110 -14.91 11.75 -6.17
C ASN A 110 -15.91 11.13 -7.17
N LYS A 111 -17.01 10.57 -6.67
CA LYS A 111 -18.01 9.89 -7.51
C LYS A 111 -18.62 10.80 -8.59
N ASP A 112 -18.69 12.11 -8.35
CA ASP A 112 -19.38 13.05 -9.23
C ASP A 112 -18.49 13.48 -10.41
N ASN A 113 -17.16 13.38 -10.29
CA ASN A 113 -16.22 13.80 -11.33
C ASN A 113 -15.23 12.73 -11.81
N CYS A 114 -15.02 11.66 -11.05
CA CYS A 114 -14.13 10.54 -11.37
C CYS A 114 -14.77 9.20 -10.96
N GLY A 115 -16.09 9.04 -11.10
CA GLY A 115 -16.75 7.77 -10.76
C GLY A 115 -16.16 6.59 -11.55
N CYS A 116 -16.13 5.39 -10.96
CA CYS A 116 -15.48 4.22 -11.57
C CYS A 116 -16.03 3.82 -12.96
N GLU A 117 -17.28 4.16 -13.25
CA GLU A 117 -17.95 3.87 -14.53
C GLU A 117 -17.87 5.04 -15.53
N THR A 118 -17.03 6.04 -15.27
CA THR A 118 -16.85 7.20 -16.16
C THR A 118 -15.46 7.21 -16.81
N PRO A 119 -15.29 7.86 -17.97
CA PRO A 119 -13.98 8.04 -18.60
C PRO A 119 -12.97 8.75 -17.69
N GLU A 120 -13.42 9.67 -16.84
CA GLU A 120 -12.59 10.35 -15.85
C GLU A 120 -12.12 9.37 -14.75
N GLY A 121 -12.95 8.42 -14.35
CA GLY A 121 -12.58 7.35 -13.43
C GLY A 121 -11.50 6.43 -14.02
N GLU A 122 -11.63 6.04 -15.29
CA GLU A 122 -10.60 5.27 -15.99
C GLU A 122 -9.25 6.03 -16.05
N ARG A 123 -9.28 7.33 -16.33
CA ARG A 123 -8.07 8.18 -16.32
C ARG A 123 -7.48 8.32 -14.92
N ALA A 124 -8.32 8.45 -13.89
CA ALA A 124 -7.89 8.46 -12.49
C ALA A 124 -7.21 7.14 -12.11
N ALA A 125 -7.79 5.99 -12.49
CA ALA A 125 -7.22 4.67 -12.25
C ALA A 125 -5.87 4.48 -12.95
N ALA A 126 -5.74 4.94 -14.20
CA ALA A 126 -4.47 4.91 -14.93
C ALA A 126 -3.38 5.74 -14.24
N ALA A 127 -3.72 6.96 -13.80
CA ALA A 127 -2.79 7.80 -13.05
C ALA A 127 -2.38 7.19 -11.69
N LEU A 128 -3.32 6.55 -10.98
CA LEU A 128 -3.04 5.82 -9.74
C LEU A 128 -2.12 4.61 -9.98
N LYS A 129 -2.31 3.89 -11.10
CA LYS A 129 -1.45 2.77 -11.49
C LYS A 129 -0.01 3.23 -11.72
N GLU A 130 0.20 4.29 -12.51
CA GLU A 130 1.54 4.85 -12.74
C GLU A 130 2.19 5.31 -11.43
N PHE A 131 1.43 6.00 -10.57
CA PHE A 131 1.90 6.42 -9.26
C PHE A 131 2.38 5.24 -8.41
N ALA A 132 1.64 4.13 -8.43
CA ALA A 132 1.91 2.93 -7.66
C ALA A 132 3.13 2.15 -8.18
N GLU A 133 3.27 2.04 -9.51
CA GLU A 133 4.43 1.40 -10.15
C GLU A 133 5.74 2.12 -9.78
N ALA A 134 5.71 3.45 -9.67
CA ALA A 134 6.84 4.25 -9.21
C ALA A 134 6.94 4.40 -7.67
N PHE A 135 6.02 3.82 -6.89
CA PHE A 135 5.96 4.06 -5.44
C PHE A 135 7.16 3.44 -4.70
N GLN A 136 7.48 2.18 -5.01
CA GLN A 136 8.55 1.44 -4.31
C GLN A 136 9.92 2.07 -4.56
N GLU A 137 10.21 2.49 -5.79
CA GLU A 137 11.48 3.13 -6.15
C GLU A 137 11.66 4.45 -5.41
N ARG A 138 10.60 5.28 -5.31
CA ARG A 138 10.63 6.55 -4.58
C ARG A 138 10.72 6.37 -3.07
N ASN A 139 10.29 5.21 -2.55
CA ASN A 139 10.21 4.92 -1.13
C ASN A 139 10.96 3.60 -0.80
N PRO A 140 12.30 3.57 -0.91
CA PRO A 140 13.09 2.33 -0.77
C PRO A 140 13.02 1.71 0.63
N HIS A 141 12.59 2.47 1.64
CA HIS A 141 12.41 2.02 3.02
C HIS A 141 11.00 1.47 3.29
N LEU A 142 10.08 1.54 2.33
CA LEU A 142 8.73 1.00 2.44
C LEU A 142 8.61 -0.20 1.52
N ARG A 143 8.74 -1.43 2.04
CA ARG A 143 8.60 -2.64 1.23
C ARG A 143 7.11 -2.89 0.96
N VAL A 144 6.64 -2.49 -0.22
CA VAL A 144 5.26 -2.72 -0.68
C VAL A 144 5.05 -4.20 -0.96
N PHE A 145 4.05 -4.84 -0.37
CA PHE A 145 3.77 -6.27 -0.59
C PHE A 145 2.34 -6.53 -1.09
N ASN A 146 1.44 -5.53 -1.03
CA ASN A 146 0.11 -5.62 -1.62
C ASN A 146 -0.25 -4.24 -2.18
N SER A 147 -0.75 -4.21 -3.41
CA SER A 147 -1.13 -2.97 -4.11
C SER A 147 -2.29 -3.26 -5.05
N VAL A 148 -3.46 -2.68 -4.75
CA VAL A 148 -4.72 -2.99 -5.45
C VAL A 148 -5.51 -1.72 -5.70
N ILE A 149 -5.94 -1.51 -6.95
CA ILE A 149 -6.87 -0.46 -7.33
C ILE A 149 -8.28 -1.05 -7.32
N HIS A 150 -9.18 -0.44 -6.55
CA HIS A 150 -10.59 -0.78 -6.55
C HIS A 150 -11.32 0.04 -7.61
N MET A 151 -11.97 -0.66 -8.54
CA MET A 151 -12.85 -0.11 -9.58
C MET A 151 -14.32 -0.46 -9.31
N ASP A 152 -14.59 -1.25 -8.28
CA ASP A 152 -15.89 -1.82 -7.92
C ASP A 152 -16.63 -1.02 -6.83
N GLU A 153 -16.11 0.13 -6.43
CA GLU A 153 -16.75 1.07 -5.50
C GLU A 153 -17.20 2.35 -6.23
N ALA A 154 -17.47 3.43 -5.49
CA ALA A 154 -17.99 4.68 -6.06
C ALA A 154 -16.93 5.53 -6.79
N THR A 155 -15.66 5.45 -6.40
CA THR A 155 -14.55 6.23 -6.97
C THR A 155 -13.29 5.37 -6.96
N PRO A 156 -12.49 5.37 -8.04
CA PRO A 156 -11.29 4.56 -8.11
C PRO A 156 -10.28 5.05 -7.09
N HIS A 157 -9.79 4.12 -6.29
CA HIS A 157 -8.77 4.38 -5.28
C HIS A 157 -7.84 3.19 -5.19
N ILE A 158 -6.60 3.46 -4.79
CA ILE A 158 -5.58 2.44 -4.61
C ILE A 158 -5.27 2.25 -3.15
N HIS A 159 -5.19 0.99 -2.72
CA HIS A 159 -4.62 0.56 -1.46
C HIS A 159 -3.18 0.12 -1.70
N ILE A 160 -2.22 0.70 -0.97
CA ILE A 160 -0.81 0.27 -0.98
C ILE A 160 -0.44 -0.13 0.45
N ASP A 161 -0.24 -1.44 0.64
CA ASP A 161 0.20 -2.01 1.91
C ASP A 161 1.71 -2.27 1.88
N PHE A 162 2.41 -1.83 2.92
CA PHE A 162 3.87 -1.91 3.00
C PHE A 162 4.39 -2.18 4.42
N VAL A 163 5.56 -2.78 4.49
CA VAL A 163 6.36 -2.92 5.71
C VAL A 163 7.39 -1.79 5.74
N PRO A 164 7.36 -0.88 6.73
CA PRO A 164 8.42 0.11 6.91
C PRO A 164 9.66 -0.56 7.49
N VAL A 165 10.82 -0.35 6.86
CA VAL A 165 12.09 -1.00 7.19
C VAL A 165 13.11 0.05 7.61
N ALA A 166 13.61 -0.08 8.84
CA ALA A 166 14.78 0.64 9.30
C ALA A 166 16.02 -0.26 9.20
N THR A 167 17.06 0.23 8.54
CA THR A 167 18.37 -0.43 8.41
C THR A 167 19.42 0.25 9.30
N GLU A 168 20.61 -0.35 9.41
CA GLU A 168 21.79 0.21 10.09
C GLU A 168 21.56 0.61 11.57
N GLN A 169 20.66 -0.11 12.25
CA GLN A 169 20.30 0.19 13.62
C GLN A 169 21.41 -0.22 14.60
N LYS A 170 21.85 0.70 15.45
CA LYS A 170 22.91 0.47 16.44
C LYS A 170 22.45 -0.33 17.66
N ARG A 171 21.14 -0.43 17.90
CA ARG A 171 20.53 -1.13 19.04
C ARG A 171 19.45 -2.07 18.54
N GLY A 172 19.42 -3.29 19.07
CA GLY A 172 18.45 -4.31 18.62
C GLY A 172 18.90 -5.02 17.35
N LEU A 173 17.94 -5.44 16.52
CA LEU A 173 18.21 -5.96 15.17
C LEU A 173 18.71 -4.82 14.28
N ALA A 174 19.76 -5.08 13.49
CA ALA A 174 20.33 -4.09 12.57
C ALA A 174 19.37 -3.67 11.45
N LYS A 175 18.50 -4.59 11.02
CA LYS A 175 17.37 -4.36 10.12
C LYS A 175 16.08 -4.77 10.83
N ARG A 176 15.12 -3.86 10.95
CA ARG A 176 13.90 -4.04 11.76
C ARG A 176 12.71 -3.29 11.18
N VAL A 177 11.51 -3.61 11.67
CA VAL A 177 10.30 -2.80 11.40
C VAL A 177 10.46 -1.42 12.04
N SER A 178 9.99 -0.38 11.35
CA SER A 178 10.05 1.03 11.78
C SER A 178 8.69 1.61 12.13
#